data_AF-A0AAP9KT21-F1
#
_entry.id   AF-A0AAP9KT21-F1
#
_cell.length_a   1.000
_cell.length_b   1.000
_cell.length_c   1.000
_cell.angle_alpha   90.00
_cell.angle_beta   90.00
_cell.angle_gamma   90.00
#
_symmetry.space_group_name_H-M   'P 1'
#
loop_
_entity.id
_entity.type
_entity.pdbx_description
1 polymer ?
#
loop_
_entity_poly.entity_id
_entity_poly.type
_entity_poly.pdbx_seq_one_letter_code
_entity_poly.pdbx_strand_id
1 'polypeptide(L)'
;MNMNTIYVMLAFIFVYAIIANIRDKIKKQNAKSKEAFERLQEKSYKKELESVINFSQNDAFNIAALRKKYFLNFADAKKLWEILKTRK
;
A
#
# COMPACT_ATOMS: atom_id res chain seq x y z
N MET A 1 -12.76 39.35 -21.41
CA MET A 1 -12.77 37.92 -20.99
C MET A 1 -14.16 37.64 -20.43
N ASN A 2 -14.92 36.71 -21.01
CA ASN A 2 -16.30 36.46 -20.59
C ASN A 2 -16.31 35.75 -19.23
N MET A 3 -17.26 36.14 -18.36
CA MET A 3 -17.44 35.57 -17.02
C MET A 3 -17.57 34.04 -17.08
N ASN A 4 -18.29 33.52 -18.08
CA ASN A 4 -18.41 32.09 -18.36
C ASN A 4 -17.06 31.40 -18.63
N THR A 5 -16.15 32.06 -19.36
CA THR A 5 -14.82 31.52 -19.66
C THR A 5 -13.96 31.40 -18.39
N ILE A 6 -14.10 32.37 -17.47
CA ILE A 6 -13.40 32.34 -16.17
C ILE A 6 -13.89 31.16 -15.32
N TYR A 7 -15.21 30.93 -15.26
CA TYR A 7 -15.78 29.80 -14.52
C TYR A 7 -15.34 28.44 -15.09
N VAL A 8 -15.31 28.29 -16.42
CA VAL A 8 -14.84 27.05 -17.06
C VAL A 8 -13.38 26.80 -16.71
N MET A 9 -12.53 27.83 -16.79
CA MET A 9 -11.10 27.70 -16.49
C MET A 9 -10.84 27.36 -15.01
N LEU A 10 -11.58 27.97 -14.08
CA LEU A 10 -11.52 27.65 -12.66
C LEU A 10 -11.98 26.22 -12.34
N ALA A 11 -13.02 25.72 -13.03
CA ALA A 11 -13.50 24.35 -12.87
C ALA A 11 -12.40 23.33 -13.26
N PHE A 12 -11.69 23.56 -14.36
CA PHE A 12 -10.57 22.70 -14.77
C PHE A 12 -9.42 22.70 -13.76
N ILE A 13 -9.06 23.87 -13.22
CA ILE A 13 -8.01 23.98 -12.19
C ILE A 13 -8.41 23.22 -10.92
N PHE A 14 -9.68 23.34 -10.51
CA PHE A 14 -10.20 22.67 -9.32
C PHE A 14 -10.22 21.14 -9.48
N VAL A 15 -10.68 20.64 -10.63
CA VAL A 15 -10.65 19.21 -10.95
C VAL A 15 -9.22 18.67 -10.96
N TYR A 16 -8.28 19.42 -11.56
CA TYR A 16 -6.86 19.05 -11.56
C TYR A 16 -6.29 18.97 -10.14
N ALA A 17 -6.60 19.94 -9.27
CA ALA A 17 -6.13 19.96 -7.88
C ALA A 17 -6.66 18.77 -7.06
N ILE A 18 -7.89 18.32 -7.29
CA ILE A 18 -8.45 17.13 -6.64
C ILE A 18 -7.70 15.87 -7.08
N ILE A 19 -7.48 15.71 -8.39
CA ILE A 19 -6.78 14.54 -8.95
C ILE A 19 -5.33 14.49 -8.46
N ALA A 20 -4.64 15.64 -8.45
CA ALA A 20 -3.28 15.76 -7.95
C ALA A 20 -3.19 15.34 -6.47
N ASN A 21 -4.09 15.83 -5.61
CA ASN A 21 -4.13 15.47 -4.20
C ASN A 21 -4.37 13.97 -3.94
N ILE A 22 -5.26 13.34 -4.72
CA ILE A 22 -5.51 11.89 -4.61
C ILE A 22 -4.24 11.12 -4.99
N ARG A 23 -3.58 11.52 -6.08
CA ARG A 23 -2.35 10.89 -6.56
C ARG A 23 -1.20 11.01 -5.54
N ASP A 24 -1.05 12.17 -4.90
CA ASP A 24 -0.06 12.39 -3.85
C ASP A 24 -0.32 11.54 -2.59
N LYS A 25 -1.59 11.41 -2.16
CA LYS A 25 -1.95 10.52 -1.04
C LYS A 25 -1.60 9.06 -1.34
N ILE A 26 -1.94 8.57 -2.53
CA ILE A 26 -1.62 7.21 -2.97
C ILE A 26 -0.10 7.00 -3.01
N LYS A 27 0.65 7.98 -3.55
CA LYS A 27 2.12 7.92 -3.62
C LYS A 27 2.75 7.85 -2.23
N LYS A 28 2.29 8.67 -1.28
CA LYS A 28 2.77 8.64 0.12
C LYS A 28 2.45 7.32 0.81
N GLN A 29 1.26 6.76 0.60
CA GLN A 29 0.89 5.45 1.15
C GLN A 29 1.74 4.32 0.56
N ASN A 30 1.96 4.33 -0.76
CA ASN A 30 2.81 3.34 -1.43
C ASN A 30 4.28 3.45 -0.99
N ALA A 31 4.80 4.67 -0.79
CA ALA A 31 6.15 4.86 -0.27
C ALA A 31 6.32 4.26 1.14
N LYS A 32 5.38 4.55 2.06
CA LYS A 32 5.38 3.94 3.40
C LYS A 32 5.26 2.42 3.37
N SER A 33 4.41 1.89 2.48
CA SER A 33 4.27 0.44 2.30
C SER A 33 5.57 -0.19 1.80
N LYS A 34 6.26 0.45 0.85
CA LYS A 34 7.53 -0.03 0.31
C LYS A 34 8.64 -0.03 1.37
N GLU A 35 8.75 1.03 2.17
CA GLU A 35 9.70 1.10 3.28
C GLU A 35 9.42 0.01 4.33
N ALA A 36 8.15 -0.21 4.69
CA ALA A 36 7.76 -1.29 5.59
C ALA A 36 8.10 -2.67 4.99
N PHE A 37 7.86 -2.85 3.70
CA PHE A 37 8.18 -4.09 2.97
C PHE A 37 9.69 -4.37 2.93
N GLU A 38 10.52 -3.37 2.66
CA GLU A 38 11.99 -3.50 2.64
C GLU A 38 12.54 -3.86 4.02
N ARG A 39 12.02 -3.23 5.09
CA ARG A 39 12.38 -3.59 6.48
C ARG A 39 11.99 -5.02 6.83
N LEU A 40 10.82 -5.46 6.38
CA LEU A 40 10.30 -6.81 6.64
C LEU A 40 10.95 -7.90 5.80
N GLN A 41 11.66 -7.53 4.73
CA GLN A 41 12.48 -8.47 3.97
C GLN A 41 13.78 -8.84 4.70
N GLU A 42 14.22 -8.04 5.68
CA GLU A 42 15.40 -8.38 6.49
C GLU A 42 15.18 -9.71 7.24
N LYS A 43 16.19 -10.58 7.19
CA LYS A 43 16.16 -11.91 7.84
C LYS A 43 15.80 -11.85 9.33
N SER A 44 16.06 -10.73 10.00
CA SER A 44 15.75 -10.51 11.42
C SER A 44 14.24 -10.59 11.70
N TYR A 45 13.40 -10.06 10.80
CA TYR A 45 11.94 -10.03 10.97
C TYR A 45 11.25 -11.34 10.63
N LYS A 46 11.96 -12.33 10.07
CA LYS A 46 11.39 -13.63 9.68
C LYS A 46 10.67 -14.31 10.85
N LYS A 47 11.29 -14.33 12.04
CA LYS A 47 10.72 -14.96 13.23
C LYS A 47 9.46 -14.25 13.72
N GLU A 48 9.45 -12.92 13.66
CA GLU A 48 8.27 -12.13 14.01
C GLU A 48 7.16 -12.29 12.97
N LEU A 49 7.50 -12.31 11.68
CA LEU A 49 6.56 -12.60 10.60
C LEU A 49 5.93 -13.98 10.83
N GLU A 50 6.72 -15.04 10.98
CA GLU A 50 6.22 -16.39 11.27
C GLU A 50 5.36 -16.47 12.53
N SER A 51 5.57 -15.62 13.53
CA SER A 51 4.71 -15.56 14.73
C SER A 51 3.31 -14.97 14.47
N VAL A 52 3.17 -14.14 13.43
CA VAL A 52 1.92 -13.47 13.04
C VAL A 52 1.11 -14.32 12.07
N ILE A 53 1.79 -15.18 11.31
CA ILE A 53 1.19 -15.90 10.20
C ILE A 53 0.85 -17.32 10.63
N ASN A 54 -0.34 -17.78 10.28
CA ASN A 54 -0.76 -19.14 10.57
C ASN A 54 -0.78 -19.95 9.27
N PHE A 55 0.25 -20.77 9.03
CA PHE A 55 0.33 -21.63 7.85
C PHE A 55 -0.80 -22.67 7.75
N SER A 56 -1.55 -22.92 8.82
CA SER A 56 -2.74 -23.78 8.79
C SER A 56 -4.00 -23.05 8.33
N GLN A 57 -3.97 -21.72 8.23
CA GLN A 57 -5.09 -20.90 7.73
C GLN A 57 -4.90 -20.52 6.26
N ASN A 58 -5.98 -20.07 5.65
CA ASN A 58 -6.02 -19.70 4.25
C ASN A 58 -5.05 -18.54 3.91
N ASP A 59 -4.48 -18.56 2.71
CA ASP A 59 -3.53 -17.56 2.21
C ASP A 59 -4.08 -16.12 2.37
N ALA A 60 -5.39 -15.94 2.15
CA ALA A 60 -6.06 -14.65 2.30
C ALA A 60 -6.05 -14.12 3.75
N PHE A 61 -6.19 -15.00 4.75
CA PHE A 61 -6.13 -14.63 6.17
C PHE A 61 -4.73 -14.16 6.57
N ASN A 62 -3.72 -14.87 6.08
CA ASN A 62 -2.31 -14.55 6.29
C ASN A 62 -1.93 -13.21 5.65
N ILE A 63 -2.37 -12.96 4.41
CA ILE A 63 -2.17 -11.67 3.74
C ILE A 63 -2.87 -10.54 4.50
N ALA A 64 -4.10 -10.76 4.99
CA ALA A 64 -4.83 -9.76 5.77
C ALA A 64 -4.15 -9.44 7.12
N ALA A 65 -3.61 -10.45 7.81
CA ALA A 65 -2.86 -10.27 9.06
C ALA A 65 -1.60 -9.43 8.85
N LEU A 66 -0.82 -9.74 7.80
CA LEU A 66 0.37 -8.96 7.42
C LEU A 66 0.02 -7.51 7.06
N ARG A 67 -1.06 -7.34 6.28
CA ARG A 67 -1.58 -6.03 5.89
C ARG A 67 -1.96 -5.18 7.10
N LYS A 68 -2.62 -5.79 8.09
CA LYS A 68 -3.09 -5.10 9.31
C LYS A 68 -1.96 -4.78 10.28
N LYS A 69 -1.02 -5.72 10.48
CA LYS A 69 0.08 -5.54 11.46
C LYS A 69 1.17 -4.60 10.97
N TYR A 70 1.46 -4.61 9.67
CA TYR A 70 2.56 -3.84 9.10
C TYR A 70 2.13 -2.70 8.17
N PHE A 71 0.83 -2.40 8.11
CA PHE A 71 0.26 -1.35 7.26
C PHE A 71 0.69 -1.45 5.78
N LEU A 72 0.93 -2.69 5.33
CA LEU A 72 1.34 -2.98 3.97
C LEU A 72 0.16 -2.81 3.02
N ASN A 73 0.45 -2.55 1.75
CA ASN A 73 -0.55 -2.60 0.71
C ASN A 73 -0.82 -4.07 0.31
N PHE A 74 -1.96 -4.35 -0.32
CA PHE A 74 -2.35 -5.73 -0.66
C PHE A 74 -1.30 -6.44 -1.54
N ALA A 75 -0.75 -5.73 -2.53
CA ALA A 75 0.29 -6.26 -3.40
C ALA A 75 1.58 -6.61 -2.64
N ASP A 76 1.99 -5.77 -1.69
CA ASP A 76 3.21 -5.97 -0.90
C ASP A 76 3.04 -7.10 0.12
N ALA A 77 1.90 -7.15 0.81
CA ALA A 77 1.56 -8.24 1.72
C ALA A 77 1.50 -9.59 0.98
N LYS A 78 0.93 -9.62 -0.23
CA LYS A 78 0.91 -10.82 -1.08
C LYS A 78 2.33 -11.26 -1.47
N LYS A 79 3.18 -10.33 -1.92
CA LYS A 79 4.59 -10.63 -2.24
C LYS A 79 5.35 -11.18 -1.03
N LEU A 80 5.16 -10.59 0.16
CA LEU A 80 5.78 -11.07 1.40
C LEU A 80 5.35 -12.50 1.71
N TRP A 81 4.05 -12.79 1.59
CA TRP A 81 3.53 -14.15 1.79
C TRP A 81 4.12 -15.16 0.81
N GLU A 82 4.19 -14.83 -0.49
CA GLU A 82 4.81 -15.70 -1.50
C GLU A 82 6.29 -15.96 -1.22
N ILE A 83 7.04 -14.94 -0.78
CA ILE A 83 8.46 -15.09 -0.38
C ILE A 83 8.58 -16.03 0.83
N LEU A 84 7.68 -15.91 1.81
CA LEU A 84 7.66 -16.75 3.00
C LEU A 84 7.29 -18.20 2.67
N LYS A 85 6.32 -18.40 1.77
CA LYS A 85 5.89 -19.72 1.29
C LYS A 85 7.00 -20.41 0.48
N THR A 86 7.69 -19.68 -0.37
CA THR A 86 8.81 -20.20 -1.20
C THR A 86 10.07 -20.51 -0.39
N ARG A 87 10.26 -19.88 0.77
CA ARG A 87 11.41 -20.14 1.68
C ARG A 87 11.20 -21.31 2.65
N LYS A 88 10.02 -21.94 2.64
CA LYS A 88 9.69 -23.12 3.46
C LYS A 88 9.96 -24.38 2.66
#